data_AF-A0A7C9D516-F1
#
_entry.id   AF-A0A7C9D516-F1
#
_cell.length_a   1.000
_cell.length_b   1.000
_cell.length_c   1.000
_cell.angle_alpha   90.00
_cell.angle_beta   90.00
_cell.angle_gamma   90.00
#
_symmetry.space_group_name_H-M   'P 1'
#
loop_
_entity.id
_entity.type
_entity.pdbx_description
1 polymer ?
#
loop_
_entity_poly.entity_id
_entity_poly.type
_entity_poly.pdbx_seq_one_letter_code
_entity_poly.pdbx_strand_id
1 'polypeptide(L)'
;DSPRIVNVSSYLGKLKNIPSDRFRKVIGDVDNHVEEKTDEILNEFLRDFKDGTSVLKGWPPLFSANIVSKAALNALTRVLAQKYPSIMINAICPGFVKTDINANTG
;
A
#
# COMPACT_ATOMS: atom_id res chain seq x y z
N ASP A 1 -22.90 -0.78 19.64
CA ASP A 1 -22.29 -0.10 18.47
C ASP A 1 -21.63 -1.06 17.52
N SER A 2 -21.51 -0.67 16.25
CA SER A 2 -20.89 -1.45 15.18
C SER A 2 -19.66 -0.69 14.67
N PRO A 3 -18.46 -0.92 15.25
CA PRO A 3 -17.27 -0.11 14.99
C PRO A 3 -16.76 -0.32 13.55
N ARG A 4 -16.30 0.77 12.93
CA ARG A 4 -15.86 0.80 11.52
C ARG A 4 -14.58 1.59 11.34
N ILE A 5 -13.68 1.07 10.51
CA ILE A 5 -12.50 1.78 10.01
C ILE A 5 -12.52 1.68 8.48
N VAL A 6 -12.41 2.83 7.82
CA VAL A 6 -12.33 2.91 6.36
C VAL A 6 -11.04 3.60 5.97
N ASN A 7 -10.13 2.84 5.38
CA ASN A 7 -8.87 3.33 4.87
C ASN A 7 -9.04 3.82 3.43
N VAL A 8 -8.82 5.11 3.19
CA VAL A 8 -8.86 5.68 1.85
C VAL A 8 -7.57 5.30 1.11
N SER A 9 -7.68 4.33 0.20
CA SER A 9 -6.61 3.80 -0.62
C SER A 9 -6.73 4.29 -2.08
N SER A 10 -6.14 3.57 -3.03
CA SER A 10 -6.15 3.88 -4.46
C SER A 10 -6.14 2.60 -5.29
N TYR A 11 -6.67 2.67 -6.51
CA TYR A 11 -6.48 1.64 -7.54
C TYR A 11 -4.99 1.36 -7.79
N LEU A 12 -4.12 2.37 -7.62
CA LEU A 12 -2.68 2.24 -7.74
C LEU A 12 -2.07 1.32 -6.66
N GLY A 13 -2.73 1.11 -5.53
CA GLY A 13 -2.25 0.21 -4.46
C GLY A 13 -2.43 -1.29 -4.74
N LYS A 14 -2.82 -1.69 -5.95
CA LYS A 14 -2.89 -3.11 -6.32
C LYS A 14 -1.47 -3.67 -6.52
N LEU A 15 -1.22 -4.88 -6.00
CA LEU A 15 0.09 -5.54 -6.10
C LEU A 15 0.62 -5.64 -7.54
N LYS A 16 -0.25 -5.79 -8.54
CA LYS A 16 0.14 -5.83 -9.97
C LYS A 16 0.88 -4.58 -10.46
N ASN A 17 0.79 -3.47 -9.73
CA ASN A 17 1.49 -2.22 -10.06
C ASN A 17 2.90 -2.15 -9.46
N ILE A 18 3.31 -3.13 -8.67
CA ILE A 18 4.68 -3.27 -8.15
C ILE A 18 5.44 -4.24 -9.08
N PRO A 19 6.49 -3.79 -9.79
CA PRO A 19 7.20 -4.64 -10.74
C PRO A 19 7.89 -5.85 -10.08
N SER A 20 8.56 -5.62 -8.95
CA SER A 20 9.31 -6.66 -8.24
C SER A 20 8.42 -7.75 -7.62
N ASP A 21 8.63 -9.00 -8.06
CA ASP A 21 7.98 -10.20 -7.50
C ASP A 21 8.24 -10.36 -6.01
N ARG A 22 9.46 -10.04 -5.57
CA ARG A 22 9.86 -10.12 -4.17
C ARG A 22 8.96 -9.21 -3.32
N PHE A 23 8.82 -7.95 -3.71
CA PHE A 23 8.01 -6.99 -2.96
C PHE A 23 6.52 -7.33 -3.03
N ARG A 24 6.03 -7.80 -4.18
CA ARG A 24 4.64 -8.29 -4.31
C ARG A 24 4.34 -9.44 -3.37
N LYS A 25 5.26 -10.41 -3.26
CA LYS A 25 5.09 -11.59 -2.39
C LYS A 25 5.02 -11.18 -0.93
N VAL A 26 5.95 -10.35 -0.46
CA VAL A 26 5.99 -9.96 0.95
C VAL A 26 4.78 -9.09 1.33
N ILE A 27 4.41 -8.09 0.53
CA ILE A 27 3.23 -7.25 0.81
C ILE A 27 1.93 -8.07 0.67
N GLY A 28 1.92 -9.11 -0.18
CA GLY A 28 0.77 -9.98 -0.40
C GLY A 28 0.59 -11.11 0.62
N ASP A 29 1.63 -11.45 1.39
CA ASP A 29 1.68 -12.54 2.35
C ASP A 29 1.15 -12.13 3.72
N VAL A 30 -0.17 -11.96 3.78
CA VAL A 30 -0.85 -11.38 4.94
C VAL A 30 -0.95 -12.35 6.12
N ASP A 31 -0.74 -13.64 5.89
CA ASP A 31 -0.87 -14.67 6.92
C ASP A 31 0.44 -14.89 7.72
N ASN A 32 1.58 -14.33 7.28
CA ASN A 32 2.89 -14.56 7.90
C ASN A 32 3.64 -13.27 8.29
N HIS A 33 3.36 -12.69 9.46
CA HIS A 33 4.15 -11.59 10.06
C HIS A 33 4.24 -10.31 9.19
N VAL A 34 3.15 -9.98 8.51
CA VAL A 34 3.12 -8.90 7.52
C VAL A 34 3.27 -7.50 8.13
N GLU A 35 2.99 -7.27 9.42
CA GLU A 35 3.20 -5.95 10.05
C GLU A 35 4.69 -5.58 10.06
N GLU A 36 5.54 -6.40 10.70
CA GLU A 36 7.00 -6.21 10.75
C GLU A 36 7.63 -6.25 9.35
N LYS A 37 7.23 -7.22 8.51
CA LYS A 37 7.77 -7.35 7.15
C LYS A 37 7.38 -6.17 6.24
N THR A 38 6.20 -5.58 6.44
CA THR A 38 5.79 -4.39 5.68
C THR A 38 6.66 -3.20 6.06
N ASP A 39 6.93 -3.00 7.35
CA ASP A 39 7.82 -1.93 7.81
C ASP A 39 9.24 -2.10 7.29
N GLU A 40 9.79 -3.32 7.29
CA GLU A 40 11.10 -3.61 6.69
C GLU A 40 11.16 -3.24 5.20
N ILE A 41 10.13 -3.62 4.45
CA ILE A 41 10.01 -3.30 3.01
C ILE A 41 9.84 -1.82 2.75
N LEU A 42 9.05 -1.11 3.56
CA LEU A 42 8.89 0.32 3.43
C LEU A 42 10.20 1.04 3.74
N ASN A 43 10.94 0.60 4.75
CA ASN A 43 12.26 1.12 5.05
C ASN A 43 13.28 0.83 3.93
N GLU A 44 13.20 -0.34 3.30
CA GLU A 44 13.99 -0.64 2.10
C GLU A 44 13.64 0.28 0.93
N PHE A 45 12.36 0.46 0.65
CA PHE A 45 11.91 1.41 -0.37
C PHE A 45 12.46 2.81 -0.12
N LEU A 46 12.38 3.32 1.11
CA LEU A 46 12.89 4.66 1.46
C LEU A 46 14.40 4.78 1.24
N ARG A 47 15.17 3.75 1.58
CA ARG A 47 16.62 3.71 1.31
C ARG A 47 16.91 3.72 -0.18
N ASP A 48 16.30 2.80 -0.93
CA ASP A 48 16.50 2.70 -2.38
C ASP A 48 16.05 3.97 -3.12
N PHE A 49 14.98 4.62 -2.65
CA PHE A 49 14.51 5.88 -3.18
C PHE A 49 15.49 7.02 -2.90
N LYS A 50 16.01 7.11 -1.67
CA LYS A 50 17.01 8.12 -1.27
C LYS A 50 18.32 7.94 -2.04
N ASP A 51 18.74 6.71 -2.27
CA ASP A 51 19.97 6.39 -2.99
C ASP A 51 19.83 6.52 -4.52
N GLY A 52 18.63 6.86 -5.02
CA GLY A 52 18.35 6.99 -6.45
C GLY A 52 18.36 5.65 -7.21
N THR A 53 18.28 4.52 -6.50
CA THR A 53 18.36 3.17 -7.08
C THR A 53 17.00 2.48 -7.20
N SER A 54 15.91 3.17 -6.86
CA SER A 54 14.59 2.55 -6.73
C SER A 54 14.13 1.78 -7.99
N VAL A 55 14.25 2.37 -9.17
CA VAL A 55 13.86 1.70 -10.43
C VAL A 55 14.73 0.47 -10.71
N LEU A 56 16.04 0.56 -10.46
CA LEU A 56 16.98 -0.56 -10.63
C LEU A 56 16.65 -1.73 -9.69
N LYS A 57 16.13 -1.42 -8.50
CA LYS A 57 15.68 -2.39 -7.49
C LYS A 57 14.28 -2.95 -7.75
N GLY A 58 13.62 -2.52 -8.83
CA GLY A 58 12.30 -3.02 -9.24
C GLY A 58 11.13 -2.34 -8.53
N TRP A 59 11.33 -1.15 -7.97
CA TRP A 59 10.24 -0.30 -7.52
C TRP A 59 9.53 0.38 -8.71
N PRO A 60 8.26 0.78 -8.57
CA PRO A 60 7.54 1.45 -9.65
C PRO A 60 8.27 2.73 -10.09
N PRO A 61 8.40 3.01 -11.39
CA PRO A 61 9.13 4.19 -11.88
C PRO A 61 8.31 5.48 -11.80
N LEU A 62 6.98 5.39 -11.80
CA LEU A 62 6.06 6.52 -11.73
C LEU A 62 5.12 6.33 -10.56
N PHE A 63 4.79 7.42 -9.87
CA PHE A 63 3.94 7.42 -8.67
C PHE A 63 4.41 6.42 -7.59
N SER A 64 5.73 6.17 -7.54
CA SER A 64 6.35 5.09 -6.77
C SER A 64 5.89 5.07 -5.30
N ALA A 65 6.06 6.19 -4.60
CA ALA A 65 5.64 6.31 -3.20
C ALA A 65 4.12 6.15 -3.01
N ASN A 66 3.29 6.59 -3.97
CA ASN A 66 1.84 6.41 -3.89
C ASN A 66 1.44 4.94 -4.06
N ILE A 67 2.01 4.25 -5.04
CA ILE A 67 1.78 2.81 -5.27
C ILE A 67 2.20 2.01 -4.03
N VAL A 68 3.43 2.23 -3.56
CA VAL A 68 4.01 1.47 -2.43
C VAL A 68 3.22 1.74 -1.14
N SER A 69 2.94 3.00 -0.81
CA SER A 69 2.18 3.35 0.40
C SER A 69 0.74 2.81 0.38
N LYS A 70 0.04 2.86 -0.76
CA LYS A 70 -1.32 2.33 -0.86
C LYS A 70 -1.36 0.80 -0.89
N ALA A 71 -0.33 0.14 -1.43
CA ALA A 71 -0.20 -1.32 -1.34
C ALA A 71 0.04 -1.78 0.11
N ALA A 72 0.93 -1.11 0.84
CA ALA A 72 1.16 -1.36 2.27
C ALA A 72 -0.11 -1.11 3.10
N LEU A 73 -0.83 0.00 2.86
CA LEU A 73 -2.10 0.28 3.53
C LEU A 73 -3.14 -0.83 3.29
N ASN A 74 -3.22 -1.36 2.07
CA ASN A 74 -4.11 -2.47 1.74
C ASN A 74 -3.73 -3.76 2.49
N ALA A 75 -2.43 -4.06 2.60
CA ALA A 75 -1.94 -5.20 3.37
C ALA A 75 -2.30 -5.04 4.86
N LEU A 76 -1.96 -3.89 5.47
CA LEU A 76 -2.26 -3.59 6.86
C LEU A 76 -3.77 -3.62 7.16
N THR A 77 -4.60 -3.15 6.23
CA THR A 77 -6.06 -3.25 6.36
C THR A 77 -6.51 -4.70 6.55
N ARG A 78 -5.95 -5.64 5.78
CA ARG A 78 -6.29 -7.07 5.90
C ARG A 78 -5.80 -7.65 7.24
N VAL A 79 -4.60 -7.27 7.70
CA VAL A 79 -4.07 -7.68 9.01
C VAL A 79 -4.98 -7.24 10.14
N LEU A 80 -5.34 -5.96 10.14
CA LEU A 80 -6.16 -5.40 11.20
C LEU A 80 -7.55 -6.02 11.20
N ALA A 81 -8.12 -6.30 10.02
CA ALA A 81 -9.40 -7.01 9.90
C ALA A 81 -9.34 -8.44 10.49
N GLN A 82 -8.22 -9.16 10.29
CA GLN A 82 -8.01 -10.49 10.92
C GLN A 82 -7.80 -10.37 12.44
N LYS A 83 -7.03 -9.37 12.90
CA LYS A 83 -6.70 -9.14 14.31
C LYS A 83 -7.92 -8.68 15.13
N TYR A 84 -8.83 -7.93 14.53
CA TYR A 84 -10.00 -7.34 15.19
C TYR A 84 -11.30 -7.73 14.49
N PRO A 85 -11.76 -8.99 14.59
CA PRO A 85 -12.92 -9.49 13.84
C PRO A 85 -14.25 -8.80 14.22
N SER A 86 -14.32 -8.11 15.36
CA SER A 86 -15.49 -7.33 15.79
C SER A 86 -15.57 -5.94 15.14
N ILE A 87 -14.54 -5.50 14.42
CA ILE A 87 -14.46 -4.21 13.74
C ILE A 87 -14.54 -4.44 12.22
N MET A 88 -15.39 -3.69 11.53
CA MET A 88 -15.39 -3.68 10.06
C MET A 88 -14.27 -2.78 9.55
N ILE A 89 -13.17 -3.37 9.09
CA ILE A 89 -11.97 -2.67 8.61
C ILE A 89 -11.80 -2.94 7.12
N ASN A 90 -11.94 -1.90 6.30
CA ASN A 90 -11.87 -2.03 4.83
C ASN A 90 -11.04 -0.90 4.20
N ALA A 91 -10.51 -1.16 3.01
CA ALA A 91 -9.84 -0.17 2.18
C ALA A 91 -10.63 0.06 0.89
N ILE A 92 -10.73 1.32 0.47
CA ILE A 92 -11.50 1.70 -0.73
C ILE A 92 -10.65 2.55 -1.67
N CYS A 93 -10.98 2.55 -2.95
CA CYS A 93 -10.50 3.54 -3.91
C CYS A 93 -11.68 4.47 -4.23
N PRO A 94 -11.59 5.78 -3.95
CA PRO A 94 -12.70 6.71 -4.19
C PRO A 94 -12.89 7.03 -5.69
N GLY A 95 -11.96 6.58 -6.55
CA GLY A 95 -11.93 6.90 -7.97
C GLY A 95 -10.92 8.01 -8.28
N PHE A 96 -10.94 8.49 -9.51
CA PHE A 96 -10.26 9.72 -9.89
C PHE A 96 -11.19 10.88 -9.53
N VAL A 97 -10.84 11.67 -8.51
CA VAL A 97 -11.76 12.65 -7.89
C VAL A 97 -11.19 14.05 -8.01
N LYS A 98 -12.06 15.01 -8.37
CA LYS A 98 -11.76 16.44 -8.49
C LYS A 98 -11.34 17.03 -7.16
N THR A 99 -10.04 17.11 -6.93
CA THR A 99 -9.42 17.62 -5.70
C THR A 99 -8.07 18.25 -6.01
N ASP A 100 -7.48 18.96 -5.05
CA ASP A 100 -6.17 19.61 -5.22
C ASP A 100 -5.04 18.62 -5.52
N ILE A 101 -5.12 17.36 -5.05
CA ILE A 101 -4.10 16.33 -5.33
C ILE A 101 -3.95 16.04 -6.84
N ASN A 102 -5.03 16.25 -7.60
CA ASN A 102 -5.11 16.07 -9.03
C ASN A 102 -5.21 17.42 -9.77
N ALA A 103 -4.76 18.52 -9.14
CA ALA A 103 -4.87 19.88 -9.69
C ALA A 103 -6.30 20.24 -10.14
N ASN A 104 -7.30 19.88 -9.33
CA ASN A 104 -8.73 20.09 -9.60
C ASN A 104 -9.24 19.42 -10.90
N THR A 105 -8.63 18.29 -11.26
CA THR A 105 -9.14 17.35 -12.28
C THR A 105 -9.68 16.07 -11.63
N GLY A 106 -10.70 15.47 -12.24
CA GLY A 106 -11.39 14.28 -11.72
C GLY A 106 -12.83 14.16 -12.17
#